data_AF-A0A9P5N7F9-F1
#
_entry.id   AF-A0A9P5N7F9-F1
#
_cell.length_a   1.000
_cell.length_b   1.000
_cell.length_c   1.000
_cell.angle_alpha   90.00
_cell.angle_beta   90.00
_cell.angle_gamma   90.00
#
_symmetry.space_group_name_H-M   'P 1'
#
loop_
_entity.id
_entity.type
_entity.pdbx_description
1 polymer ?
#
loop_
_entity_poly.entity_id
_entity_poly.type
_entity_poly.pdbx_seq_one_letter_code
_entity_poly.pdbx_strand_id
1 'polypeptide(L)'
;MAGFAMMPNCERLYENSIANGIVLYHSESLVAYAADWKFQVLGKITRAYQMELLKNQVQSKDRGKKDLKDAISLLDVLVKENGGPLDRDVVRSWYNGSAIEDVEIDYVNTAFHAQFNFDAIL
;
A
#
# COMPACT_ATOMS: atom_id res chain seq x y z
N MET A 1 16.38 -24.72 13.24
CA MET A 1 15.11 -24.94 13.95
C MET A 1 14.40 -23.59 13.96
N ALA A 2 13.44 -23.37 13.06
CA ALA A 2 12.70 -22.12 13.01
C ALA A 2 11.64 -22.16 14.12
N GLY A 3 11.95 -21.51 15.25
CA GLY A 3 11.02 -21.38 16.34
C GLY A 3 9.91 -20.43 15.96
N PHE A 4 8.73 -20.93 15.61
CA PHE A 4 7.52 -20.15 15.76
C PHE A 4 7.33 -19.90 17.24
N ALA A 5 7.34 -18.64 17.66
CA ALA A 5 6.98 -18.26 19.02
C ALA A 5 5.46 -18.42 19.18
N MET A 6 5.01 -19.67 19.31
CA MET A 6 3.69 -19.99 19.85
C MET A 6 3.82 -19.96 21.38
N MET A 7 3.83 -18.76 21.96
CA MET A 7 3.73 -18.57 23.40
C MET A 7 2.28 -18.20 23.78
N PRO A 8 1.78 -18.63 24.95
CA PRO A 8 0.54 -18.10 25.53
C PRO A 8 0.65 -16.56 25.72
N ASN A 9 -0.44 -15.82 25.48
CA ASN A 9 -0.56 -14.34 25.44
C ASN A 9 -0.06 -13.64 24.15
N CYS A 10 0.03 -14.35 23.03
CA CYS A 10 0.39 -13.79 21.72
C CYS A 10 -0.81 -13.31 20.88
N GLU A 11 -1.95 -12.93 21.48
CA GLU A 11 -3.14 -12.52 20.71
C GLU A 11 -2.90 -11.32 19.78
N ARG A 12 -1.82 -10.56 20.02
CA ARG A 12 -1.42 -9.36 19.27
C ARG A 12 -0.15 -9.54 18.43
N LEU A 13 0.23 -10.77 18.07
CA LEU A 13 1.49 -11.07 17.35
C LEU A 13 1.67 -10.19 16.10
N TYR A 14 0.62 -10.03 15.30
CA TYR A 14 0.63 -9.17 14.10
C TYR A 14 0.92 -7.69 14.42
N GLU A 15 0.24 -7.13 15.40
CA GLU A 15 0.41 -5.73 15.83
C GLU A 15 1.79 -5.49 16.43
N ASN A 16 2.29 -6.45 17.22
CA ASN A 16 3.64 -6.42 17.77
C ASN A 16 4.71 -6.56 16.68
N SER A 17 4.45 -7.36 15.63
CA SER A 17 5.36 -7.50 14.50
C SER A 17 5.43 -6.24 13.65
N ILE A 18 4.31 -5.51 13.46
CA ILE A 18 4.31 -4.19 12.81
C ILE A 18 5.10 -3.18 13.65
N ALA A 19 4.84 -3.11 14.96
CA ALA A 19 5.47 -2.12 15.85
C ALA A 19 7.00 -2.31 15.99
N ASN A 20 7.49 -3.53 15.85
CA ASN A 20 8.90 -3.87 16.05
C ASN A 20 9.67 -4.18 14.75
N GLY A 21 9.04 -4.07 13.57
CA GLY A 21 9.69 -4.33 12.29
C GLY A 21 10.18 -5.78 12.14
N ILE A 22 9.40 -6.75 12.63
CA ILE A 22 9.84 -8.16 12.75
C ILE A 22 9.53 -8.93 11.46
N VAL A 23 10.54 -9.67 10.99
CA VAL A 23 10.43 -10.70 9.96
C VAL A 23 9.59 -11.86 10.49
N LEU A 24 8.41 -12.06 9.90
CA LEU A 24 7.47 -13.14 10.22
C LEU A 24 7.95 -14.51 9.74
N TYR A 25 8.72 -14.52 8.64
CA TYR A 25 9.27 -15.74 8.05
C TYR A 25 10.54 -15.42 7.25
N HIS A 26 11.55 -16.29 7.35
CA HIS A 26 12.80 -16.16 6.59
C HIS A 26 13.29 -17.54 6.13
N SER A 27 13.69 -17.61 4.86
CA SER A 27 14.44 -18.70 4.23
C SER A 27 15.48 -18.11 3.26
N GLU A 28 16.36 -18.94 2.68
CA GLU A 28 17.37 -18.47 1.71
C GLU A 28 16.79 -17.70 0.51
N SER A 29 15.51 -17.91 0.18
CA SER A 29 14.86 -17.31 -1.00
C SER A 29 13.66 -16.43 -0.69
N LEU A 30 13.20 -16.37 0.57
CA LEU A 30 11.97 -15.65 0.93
C LEU A 30 12.08 -15.02 2.31
N VAL A 31 11.76 -13.73 2.39
CA VAL A 31 11.56 -12.98 3.62
C VAL A 31 10.14 -12.45 3.61
N ALA A 32 9.34 -12.81 4.62
CA ALA A 32 8.04 -12.20 4.88
C ALA A 32 8.12 -11.42 6.20
N TYR A 33 7.60 -10.20 6.22
CA TYR A 33 7.59 -9.33 7.39
C TYR A 33 6.22 -8.66 7.51
N ALA A 34 5.84 -8.30 8.73
CA ALA A 34 4.65 -7.50 8.94
C ALA A 34 4.99 -6.05 8.59
N ALA A 35 4.16 -5.42 7.76
CA ALA A 35 4.31 -4.02 7.39
C ALA A 35 2.99 -3.29 7.67
N ASP A 36 3.10 -2.02 8.08
CA ASP A 36 1.92 -1.15 8.18
C ASP A 36 1.24 -1.05 6.82
N TRP A 37 -0.05 -1.37 6.77
CA TRP A 37 -0.82 -1.37 5.53
C TRP A 37 -0.88 0.02 4.91
N LYS A 38 -0.83 1.10 5.70
CA LYS A 38 -0.84 2.48 5.21
C LYS A 38 0.40 2.76 4.38
N PHE A 39 1.56 2.31 4.86
CA PHE A 39 2.82 2.39 4.13
C PHE A 39 2.76 1.59 2.82
N GLN A 40 2.12 0.42 2.83
CA GLN A 40 1.96 -0.38 1.61
C GLN A 40 1.03 0.29 0.59
N VAL A 41 -0.08 0.89 1.03
CA VAL A 41 -1.00 1.65 0.16
C VAL A 41 -0.27 2.84 -0.48
N LEU A 42 0.41 3.67 0.32
CA LEU A 42 1.22 4.78 -0.20
C LEU A 42 2.27 4.29 -1.20
N GLY A 43 3.02 3.25 -0.84
CA GLY A 43 4.02 2.67 -1.73
C GLY A 43 3.42 2.15 -3.05
N LYS A 44 2.20 1.63 -3.04
CA LYS A 44 1.50 1.20 -4.25
C LYS A 44 1.11 2.39 -5.14
N ILE A 45 0.54 3.43 -4.55
CA ILE A 45 0.16 4.66 -5.28
C ILE A 45 1.40 5.31 -5.91
N THR A 46 2.47 5.53 -5.12
CA THR A 46 3.70 6.13 -5.62
C THR A 46 4.35 5.29 -6.72
N ARG A 47 4.45 3.96 -6.54
CA ARG A 47 5.03 3.09 -7.59
C ARG A 47 4.18 3.07 -8.85
N ALA A 48 2.85 3.11 -8.74
CA ALA A 48 1.97 3.16 -9.90
C ALA A 48 2.29 4.41 -10.76
N TYR A 49 2.40 5.58 -10.13
CA TYR A 49 2.78 6.81 -10.83
C TYR A 49 4.20 6.78 -11.38
N GLN A 50 5.18 6.30 -10.60
CA GLN A 50 6.56 6.14 -11.08
C GLN A 50 6.63 5.24 -12.33
N MET A 51 5.84 4.17 -12.38
CA MET A 51 5.78 3.30 -13.56
C MET A 51 5.10 3.97 -14.76
N GLU A 52 4.11 4.85 -14.53
CA GLU A 52 3.54 5.69 -15.58
C GLU A 52 4.60 6.63 -16.19
N LEU A 53 5.41 7.29 -15.35
CA LEU A 53 6.52 8.14 -15.82
C LEU A 53 7.55 7.33 -16.65
N LEU A 54 7.73 6.06 -16.30
CA LEU A 54 8.67 5.16 -16.96
C LEU A 54 8.03 4.27 -18.03
N LYS A 55 6.78 4.52 -18.47
CA LYS A 55 6.02 3.62 -19.37
C LYS A 55 6.70 3.28 -20.70
N ASN A 56 7.63 4.12 -21.14
CA ASN A 56 8.41 3.91 -22.36
C ASN A 56 9.63 2.99 -22.16
N GLN A 57 9.96 2.62 -20.91
CA GLN A 57 11.06 1.71 -20.58
C GLN A 57 10.59 0.25 -20.47
N VAL A 58 11.43 -0.69 -20.90
CA VAL A 58 11.06 -2.13 -20.98
C VAL A 58 10.67 -2.71 -19.62
N GLN A 59 11.28 -2.25 -18.52
CA GLN A 59 11.02 -2.74 -17.16
C GLN A 59 9.67 -2.30 -16.57
N SER A 60 8.99 -1.28 -17.12
CA SER A 60 7.76 -0.72 -16.55
C SER A 60 6.48 -1.40 -17.04
N LYS A 61 6.51 -2.06 -18.22
CA LYS A 61 5.30 -2.61 -18.86
C LYS A 61 4.59 -3.69 -18.02
N ASP A 62 5.34 -4.51 -17.30
CA ASP A 62 4.77 -5.62 -16.50
C ASP A 62 4.45 -5.22 -15.06
N ARG A 63 5.06 -4.15 -14.52
CA ARG A 63 4.85 -3.68 -13.14
C ARG A 63 3.77 -2.60 -13.02
N GLY A 64 3.72 -1.65 -13.95
CA GLY A 64 2.82 -0.49 -13.83
C GLY A 64 1.35 -0.85 -13.70
N LYS A 65 0.89 -1.86 -14.46
CA LYS A 65 -0.49 -2.35 -14.36
C LYS A 65 -0.82 -3.04 -13.03
N LYS A 66 0.17 -3.66 -12.39
CA LYS A 66 -0.02 -4.39 -11.13
C LYS A 66 -0.15 -3.43 -9.96
N ASP A 67 0.80 -2.50 -9.81
CA ASP A 67 0.77 -1.55 -8.70
C ASP A 67 -0.48 -0.64 -8.77
N LEU A 68 -0.91 -0.20 -9.96
CA LEU A 68 -2.14 0.58 -10.11
C LEU A 68 -3.39 -0.23 -9.74
N LYS A 69 -3.51 -1.48 -10.20
CA LYS A 69 -4.66 -2.34 -9.88
C LYS A 69 -4.73 -2.64 -8.38
N ASP A 70 -3.58 -2.91 -7.76
CA ASP A 70 -3.47 -3.14 -6.32
C ASP A 70 -3.87 -1.86 -5.54
N ALA A 71 -3.40 -0.68 -5.96
CA ALA A 71 -3.76 0.59 -5.34
C ALA A 71 -5.28 0.84 -5.40
N ILE A 72 -5.89 0.65 -6.57
CA ILE A 72 -7.35 0.80 -6.76
C ILE A 72 -8.11 -0.18 -5.86
N SER A 73 -7.69 -1.44 -5.81
CA SER A 73 -8.36 -2.47 -5.01
C SER A 73 -8.28 -2.18 -3.52
N LEU A 74 -7.13 -1.69 -3.04
CA LEU A 74 -6.95 -1.30 -1.65
C LEU A 74 -7.77 -0.05 -1.31
N LEU A 75 -7.78 0.97 -2.18
CA LEU A 75 -8.57 2.17 -2.00
C LEU A 75 -10.08 1.88 -1.96
N ASP A 76 -10.57 0.93 -2.78
CA ASP A 76 -11.99 0.53 -2.76
C ASP A 76 -12.39 -0.04 -1.40
N VAL A 77 -11.55 -0.89 -0.81
CA VAL A 77 -11.77 -1.41 0.55
C VAL A 77 -11.78 -0.26 1.57
N LEU A 78 -10.78 0.63 1.52
CA LEU A 78 -10.65 1.72 2.48
C LEU A 78 -11.78 2.73 2.41
N VAL A 79 -12.23 3.09 1.21
CA VAL A 79 -13.37 3.98 0.99
C VAL A 79 -14.64 3.36 1.58
N LYS A 80 -14.87 2.06 1.36
CA LYS A 80 -16.02 1.35 1.93
C LYS A 80 -15.98 1.31 3.45
N GLU A 81 -14.82 1.05 4.04
CA GLU A 81 -14.64 1.04 5.49
C GLU A 81 -14.78 2.44 6.11
N ASN A 82 -14.30 3.47 5.42
CA ASN A 82 -14.41 4.87 5.84
C ASN A 82 -15.83 5.45 5.64
N GLY A 83 -16.68 4.78 4.85
CA GLY A 83 -18.02 5.27 4.50
C GLY A 83 -18.03 6.37 3.44
N GLY A 84 -16.94 6.52 2.69
CA GLY A 84 -16.75 7.56 1.69
C GLY A 84 -15.27 7.82 1.37
N PRO A 85 -14.99 8.79 0.48
CA PRO A 85 -13.62 9.15 0.10
C PRO A 85 -12.75 9.46 1.32
N LEU A 86 -11.47 9.11 1.22
CA LEU A 86 -10.47 9.39 2.23
C LEU A 86 -10.06 10.87 2.16
N ASP A 87 -9.81 11.48 3.31
CA ASP A 87 -9.25 12.82 3.37
C ASP A 87 -7.76 12.82 2.94
N ARG A 88 -7.40 13.71 2.01
CA ARG A 88 -6.05 13.80 1.46
C ARG A 88 -4.99 14.10 2.50
N ASP A 89 -5.27 14.95 3.48
CA ASP A 89 -4.32 15.30 4.54
C ASP A 89 -4.13 14.12 5.51
N VAL A 90 -5.21 13.35 5.75
CA VAL A 90 -5.11 12.07 6.47
C VAL A 90 -4.21 11.09 5.73
N VAL A 91 -4.39 10.91 4.43
CA VAL A 91 -3.54 10.00 3.62
C VAL A 91 -2.08 10.44 3.65
N ARG A 92 -1.81 11.76 3.54
CA ARG A 92 -0.45 12.31 3.66
C ARG A 92 0.18 12.08 5.02
N SER A 93 -0.61 12.12 6.09
CA SER A 93 -0.12 11.92 7.46
C SER A 93 0.37 10.49 7.74
N TRP A 94 0.06 9.54 6.87
CA TRP A 94 0.40 8.13 7.06
C TRP A 94 1.90 7.83 6.97
N TYR A 95 2.71 8.75 6.41
CA TYR A 95 4.15 8.56 6.38
C TYR A 95 4.93 9.88 6.44
N ASN A 96 5.82 9.98 7.43
CA ASN A 96 6.64 11.18 7.68
C ASN A 96 7.93 11.26 6.82
N GLY A 97 8.17 10.28 5.94
CA GLY A 97 9.43 10.16 5.17
C GLY A 97 9.33 10.76 3.76
N SER A 98 8.66 10.04 2.86
CA SER A 98 8.39 10.48 1.49
C SER A 98 6.95 10.94 1.43
N ALA A 99 6.73 12.24 1.29
CA ALA A 99 5.38 12.75 1.08
C ALA A 99 4.86 12.26 -0.27
N ILE A 100 3.64 11.73 -0.28
CA ILE A 100 2.89 11.53 -1.51
C ILE A 100 2.47 12.92 -2.04
N GLU A 101 2.81 13.23 -3.29
CA GLU A 101 2.44 14.52 -3.89
C GLU A 101 1.05 14.43 -4.52
N ASP A 102 0.49 15.58 -4.91
CA ASP A 102 -0.83 15.64 -5.54
C ASP A 102 -0.88 14.84 -6.85
N VAL A 103 0.23 14.80 -7.60
CA VAL A 103 0.28 14.13 -8.90
C VAL A 103 0.11 12.60 -8.79
N GLU A 104 0.62 11.97 -7.72
CA GLU A 104 0.39 10.55 -7.49
C GLU A 104 -1.06 10.27 -7.09
N ILE A 105 -1.66 11.15 -6.27
CA ILE A 105 -3.05 11.04 -5.83
C ILE A 105 -3.99 11.23 -7.03
N ASP A 106 -3.79 12.26 -7.83
CA ASP A 106 -4.61 12.56 -9.01
C ASP A 106 -4.53 11.44 -10.05
N TYR A 107 -3.35 10.83 -10.22
CA TYR A 107 -3.16 9.68 -11.10
C TYR A 107 -4.01 8.48 -10.66
N VAL A 108 -3.97 8.11 -9.38
CA VAL A 108 -4.76 6.97 -8.89
C VAL A 108 -6.26 7.29 -8.83
N ASN A 109 -6.64 8.53 -8.47
CA ASN A 109 -8.03 8.98 -8.48
C ASN A 109 -8.63 8.93 -9.88
N THR A 110 -7.89 9.36 -10.91
CA THR A 110 -8.35 9.28 -12.30
C THR A 110 -8.71 7.83 -12.67
N ALA A 111 -7.85 6.87 -12.32
CA ALA A 111 -8.09 5.46 -12.61
C ALA A 111 -9.22 4.86 -11.75
N PHE A 112 -9.31 5.27 -10.49
CA PHE A 112 -10.37 4.86 -9.57
C PHE A 112 -11.74 5.39 -10.03
N HIS A 113 -11.81 6.66 -10.39
CA HIS A 113 -13.02 7.32 -10.90
C HIS A 113 -13.52 6.64 -12.18
N ALA A 114 -12.62 6.26 -13.08
CA ALA A 114 -13.00 5.52 -14.29
C ALA A 114 -13.70 4.18 -13.98
N GLN A 115 -13.43 3.58 -12.81
CA GLN A 115 -14.02 2.32 -12.38
C GLN A 115 -15.27 2.49 -11.51
N PHE A 116 -15.30 3.50 -10.65
CA PHE A 116 -16.33 3.63 -9.59
C PHE A 116 -17.17 4.92 -9.68
N ASN A 117 -16.83 5.84 -10.58
CA ASN A 117 -17.54 7.11 -10.85
C ASN A 117 -17.54 8.10 -9.66
N PHE A 118 -16.48 8.08 -8.86
CA PHE A 118 -16.14 9.08 -7.84
C PHE A 118 -14.65 8.94 -7.46
N ASP A 119 -14.08 9.92 -6.75
CA ASP A 119 -12.66 9.91 -6.36
C ASP A 119 -12.45 9.22 -5.01
N ALA A 120 -11.37 8.45 -4.87
CA ALA A 120 -11.08 7.73 -3.64
C ALA A 120 -10.50 8.61 -2.53
N ILE A 121 -9.78 9.67 -2.90
CA ILE A 121 -9.09 10.58 -1.98
C ILE A 121 -9.46 12.03 -2.35
N LEU A 122 -9.93 12.83 -1.39
CA LEU A 122 -10.33 14.23 -1.59
C LEU A 122 -9.34 15.19 -0.95
#